data_AF-A0A8T6W9A9-F1
#
_entry.id   AF-A0A8T6W9A9-F1
#
_cell.length_a   1.000
_cell.length_b   1.000
_cell.length_c   1.000
_cell.angle_alpha   90.00
_cell.angle_beta   90.00
_cell.angle_gamma   90.00
#
_symmetry.space_group_name_H-M   'P 1'
#
loop_
_entity.id
_entity.type
_entity.pdbx_description
1 polymer ?
#
loop_
_entity_poly.entity_id
_entity_poly.type
_entity_poly.pdbx_seq_one_letter_code
_entity_poly.pdbx_strand_id
1 'polypeptide(L)'
;MASSKLVTPFLGGTRKTIIMNLLGKDANSVELASKIGINESAIRRHLETLEKEGLVFSRFQRFDRGRPKKIFSLTANGKAVFPRKSKELLSFLARKMTERYGEREMELLMSLVAKDFAEAFITKEIQGDLESRLGQLVQLQNDYGFFASLSKRGDKYVIECHNCVFEDVIPL
;
A
#
# COMPACT_ATOMS: atom_id res chain seq x y z
N MET A 1 -0.72 6.44 13.31
CA MET A 1 -0.76 7.72 12.56
C MET A 1 0.61 7.93 11.90
N ALA A 2 0.84 7.44 10.67
CA ALA A 2 1.90 7.92 9.76
C ALA A 2 2.04 6.97 8.55
N SER A 3 1.15 7.08 7.56
CA SER A 3 1.45 6.57 6.22
C SER A 3 0.74 7.31 5.07
N SER A 4 -0.12 8.30 5.38
CA SER A 4 -0.81 9.11 4.36
C SER A 4 -0.08 10.40 3.97
N LYS A 5 1.10 10.69 4.55
CA LYS A 5 1.78 11.99 4.42
C LYS A 5 2.92 12.08 3.39
N LEU A 6 3.34 11.00 2.73
CA LEU A 6 4.62 11.02 2.01
C LEU A 6 4.61 11.35 0.51
N VAL A 7 3.45 11.60 -0.13
CA VAL A 7 3.45 11.98 -1.57
C VAL A 7 2.62 13.23 -1.87
N THR A 8 1.59 13.50 -1.08
CA THR A 8 0.69 14.66 -1.28
C THR A 8 1.33 16.05 -1.09
N PRO A 9 2.34 16.28 -0.22
CA PRO A 9 2.91 17.62 -0.04
C PRO A 9 3.76 18.11 -1.22
N PHE A 10 4.29 17.22 -2.06
CA PHE A 10 5.28 17.55 -3.11
C PHE A 10 4.67 17.72 -4.51
N LEU A 11 3.40 17.38 -4.68
CA LEU A 11 2.67 17.65 -5.91
C LEU A 11 2.18 19.10 -5.92
N GLY A 12 3.02 20.01 -6.44
CA GLY A 12 2.61 21.38 -6.74
C GLY A 12 1.33 21.43 -7.60
N GLY A 13 0.61 22.56 -7.56
CA GLY A 13 -0.79 22.69 -8.00
C GLY A 13 -1.14 21.96 -9.31
N THR A 14 -0.42 22.22 -10.40
CA THR A 14 -0.75 21.63 -11.71
C THR A 14 -0.54 20.11 -11.77
N ARG A 15 0.51 19.57 -11.15
CA ARG A 15 0.75 18.11 -11.12
C ARG A 15 -0.35 17.38 -10.35
N LYS A 16 -0.82 17.97 -9.25
CA LYS A 16 -1.98 17.46 -8.50
C LYS A 16 -3.23 17.43 -9.38
N THR A 17 -3.50 18.50 -10.14
CA THR A 17 -4.66 18.56 -11.04
C THR A 17 -4.56 17.54 -12.17
N ILE A 18 -3.37 17.29 -12.73
CA ILE A 18 -3.16 16.24 -13.73
C ILE A 18 -3.48 14.86 -13.15
N ILE A 19 -2.92 14.52 -11.99
CA ILE A 19 -3.18 13.23 -11.32
C ILE A 19 -4.67 13.05 -11.01
N MET A 20 -5.35 14.09 -10.51
CA MET A 20 -6.80 14.08 -10.27
C MET A 20 -7.60 13.79 -11.55
N ASN A 21 -7.20 14.35 -12.68
CA ASN A 21 -7.88 14.09 -13.96
C ASN A 21 -7.65 12.67 -14.46
N LEU A 22 -6.43 12.14 -14.28
CA LEU A 22 -6.08 10.77 -14.67
C LEU A 22 -6.66 9.70 -13.75
N LEU A 23 -7.22 10.06 -12.59
CA LEU A 23 -7.87 9.10 -11.70
C LEU A 23 -9.13 8.49 -12.34
N GLY A 24 -9.95 9.33 -12.99
CA GLY A 24 -11.23 8.90 -13.55
C GLY A 24 -11.10 8.30 -14.95
N LYS A 25 -10.17 8.81 -15.77
CA LYS A 25 -10.00 8.38 -17.15
C LYS A 25 -8.60 8.69 -17.65
N ASP A 26 -8.05 7.75 -18.42
CA ASP A 26 -6.85 7.98 -19.22
C ASP A 26 -7.03 9.15 -20.20
N ALA A 27 -5.99 9.96 -20.38
CA ALA A 27 -6.07 11.15 -21.23
C ALA A 27 -4.76 11.39 -21.98
N ASN A 28 -4.83 12.08 -23.13
CA ASN A 28 -3.64 12.63 -23.78
C ASN A 28 -3.32 14.05 -23.27
N SER A 29 -2.16 14.57 -23.63
CA SER A 29 -1.70 15.90 -23.22
C SER A 29 -2.61 17.03 -23.71
N VAL A 30 -3.23 16.91 -24.89
CA VAL A 30 -4.15 17.92 -25.44
C VAL A 30 -5.42 18.00 -24.60
N GLU A 31 -6.00 16.85 -24.25
CA GLU A 31 -7.20 16.76 -23.41
C GLU A 31 -6.94 17.33 -22.02
N LEU A 32 -5.80 16.98 -21.42
CA LEU A 32 -5.39 17.52 -20.12
C LEU A 32 -5.16 19.04 -20.18
N ALA A 33 -4.52 19.53 -21.24
CA ALA A 33 -4.31 20.96 -21.47
C ALA A 33 -5.62 21.73 -21.58
N SER A 34 -6.54 21.23 -22.41
CA SER A 34 -7.88 21.81 -22.56
C SER A 34 -8.67 21.81 -21.26
N LYS A 35 -8.56 20.75 -20.45
CA LYS A 35 -9.32 20.62 -19.21
C LYS A 35 -8.75 21.44 -18.05
N ILE A 36 -7.43 21.63 -18.02
CA ILE A 36 -6.72 22.35 -16.96
C ILE A 36 -6.58 23.85 -17.29
N GLY A 37 -6.68 24.23 -18.57
CA GLY A 37 -6.60 25.63 -19.00
C GLY A 37 -5.17 26.16 -19.12
N ILE A 38 -4.20 25.30 -19.41
CA ILE A 38 -2.80 25.70 -19.69
C ILE A 38 -2.32 25.09 -21.00
N ASN A 39 -1.19 25.58 -21.51
CA ASN A 39 -0.67 25.09 -22.78
C ASN A 39 -0.20 23.61 -22.70
N GLU A 40 -0.26 22.93 -23.85
CA GLU A 40 0.08 21.51 -23.92
C GLU A 40 1.54 21.23 -23.56
N SER A 41 2.47 22.11 -23.91
CA SER A 41 3.90 21.94 -23.59
C SER A 41 4.17 21.94 -22.09
N ALA A 42 3.45 22.76 -21.31
CA ALA A 42 3.51 22.78 -19.86
C ALA A 42 2.96 21.48 -19.27
N ILE A 43 1.83 20.99 -19.79
CA ILE A 43 1.29 19.67 -19.41
C ILE A 43 2.30 18.57 -19.70
N ARG A 44 2.94 18.55 -20.88
CA ARG A 44 3.96 17.54 -21.22
C ARG A 44 5.14 17.56 -20.24
N ARG A 45 5.66 18.74 -19.89
CA ARG A 45 6.73 18.87 -18.89
C ARG A 45 6.32 18.34 -17.51
N HIS A 46 5.08 18.58 -17.09
CA HIS A 46 4.56 18.01 -15.86
C HIS A 46 4.40 16.49 -15.94
N LEU A 47 3.87 15.96 -17.05
CA LEU A 47 3.73 14.52 -17.28
C LEU A 47 5.09 13.82 -17.31
N GLU A 48 6.11 14.39 -17.94
CA GLU A 48 7.47 13.86 -17.92
C GLU A 48 8.04 13.75 -16.50
N THR A 49 7.75 14.75 -15.65
CA THR A 49 8.15 14.71 -14.23
C THR A 49 7.42 13.59 -13.49
N LEU A 50 6.11 13.46 -13.71
CA LEU A 50 5.28 12.42 -13.09
C LEU A 50 5.64 11.00 -13.58
N GLU A 51 6.07 10.85 -14.83
CA GLU A 51 6.61 9.61 -15.37
C GLU A 51 7.94 9.25 -14.69
N LYS A 52 8.84 10.23 -14.52
CA LYS A 52 10.11 10.05 -13.79
C LYS A 52 9.91 9.69 -12.33
N GLU A 53 8.89 10.26 -11.69
CA GLU A 53 8.49 9.95 -10.31
C GLU A 53 7.72 8.61 -10.20
N GLY A 54 7.44 7.94 -11.33
CA GLY A 54 6.74 6.65 -11.35
C GLY A 54 5.26 6.75 -10.95
N LEU A 55 4.65 7.93 -10.99
CA LEU A 55 3.24 8.16 -10.66
C LEU A 55 2.32 8.02 -11.88
N VAL A 56 2.87 8.28 -13.07
CA VAL A 56 2.17 8.17 -14.35
C VAL A 56 2.98 7.26 -15.27
N PHE A 57 2.30 6.52 -16.12
CA PHE A 57 2.92 5.85 -17.27
C PHE A 57 2.18 6.24 -18.54
N SER A 58 2.79 5.97 -19.68
CA SER A 58 2.18 6.25 -20.97
C SER A 58 2.25 5.08 -21.94
N ARG A 59 1.33 5.08 -22.90
CA ARG A 59 1.28 4.16 -24.02
C ARG A 59 0.85 4.88 -25.28
N PHE A 60 1.29 4.41 -26.45
CA PHE A 60 0.73 4.87 -27.70
C PHE A 60 -0.55 4.09 -28.00
N GLN A 61 -1.65 4.80 -28.19
CA GLN A 61 -2.92 4.23 -28.61
C GLN A 61 -3.21 4.62 -30.06
N ARG A 62 -3.44 3.59 -30.90
CA ARG A 62 -3.95 3.77 -32.26
C ARG A 62 -5.43 4.10 -32.19
N PHE A 63 -5.85 5.07 -32.99
CA PHE A 63 -7.25 5.41 -33.22
C PHE A 63 -7.58 5.12 -34.68
N ASP A 64 -8.86 4.93 -35.00
CA ASP A 64 -9.34 4.57 -36.35
C ASP A 64 -8.90 5.57 -37.43
N ARG A 65 -8.61 6.82 -37.04
CA ARG A 65 -8.04 7.86 -37.91
C ARG A 65 -6.96 8.67 -37.19
N GLY A 66 -5.89 8.98 -37.92
CA GLY A 66 -4.81 9.88 -37.50
C GLY A 66 -3.58 9.18 -36.89
N ARG A 67 -2.57 9.99 -36.51
CA ARG A 67 -1.35 9.50 -35.86
C ARG A 67 -1.69 8.94 -34.47
N PRO A 68 -1.08 7.81 -34.04
CA PRO A 68 -1.25 7.29 -32.68
C PRO A 68 -0.97 8.37 -31.63
N LYS A 69 -1.82 8.45 -30.61
CA LYS A 69 -1.68 9.44 -29.53
C LYS A 69 -1.00 8.81 -28.32
N LYS A 70 -0.13 9.57 -27.65
CA LYS A 70 0.43 9.19 -26.35
C LYS A 70 -0.64 9.42 -25.28
N ILE A 71 -1.10 8.33 -24.66
CA ILE A 71 -2.12 8.30 -23.61
C ILE A 71 -1.43 8.07 -22.29
N PHE A 72 -1.82 8.82 -21.27
CA PHE A 72 -1.26 8.77 -19.92
C PHE A 72 -2.26 8.15 -18.96
N SER A 73 -1.74 7.39 -17.99
CA SER A 73 -2.49 6.64 -16.99
C SER A 73 -1.76 6.67 -15.65
N LEU A 74 -2.50 6.60 -14.54
CA LEU A 74 -1.87 6.44 -13.22
C LEU A 74 -1.28 5.04 -13.05
N THR A 75 -0.06 4.98 -12.52
CA THR A 75 0.53 3.74 -12.02
C THR A 75 -0.15 3.30 -10.71
N ALA A 76 0.21 2.13 -10.18
CA ALA A 76 -0.19 1.73 -8.83
C ALA A 76 0.24 2.77 -7.78
N ASN A 77 1.46 3.31 -7.90
CA ASN A 77 1.97 4.37 -7.02
C ASN A 77 1.19 5.68 -7.20
N GLY A 78 0.84 6.06 -8.43
CA GLY A 78 -0.01 7.22 -8.71
C GLY A 78 -1.39 7.11 -8.06
N LYS A 79 -2.00 5.92 -8.11
CA LYS A 79 -3.27 5.65 -7.42
C LYS A 79 -3.13 5.61 -5.88
N ALA A 80 -1.96 5.22 -5.36
CA ALA A 80 -1.71 5.17 -3.92
C ALA A 80 -1.59 6.57 -3.26
N VAL A 81 -1.42 7.64 -4.04
CA VAL A 81 -1.44 9.03 -3.54
C VAL A 81 -2.81 9.44 -3.04
N PHE A 82 -3.88 8.81 -3.52
CA PHE A 82 -5.24 9.13 -3.11
C PHE A 82 -5.55 8.52 -1.73
N PRO A 83 -6.30 9.25 -0.88
CA PRO A 83 -6.61 8.77 0.45
C PRO A 83 -7.35 7.44 0.39
N ARG A 84 -6.86 6.44 1.12
CA ARG A 84 -7.56 5.17 1.34
C ARG A 84 -8.15 5.16 2.73
N LYS A 85 -9.41 4.74 2.84
CA LYS A 85 -10.15 4.65 4.10
C LYS A 85 -10.36 3.20 4.58
N SER A 86 -9.53 2.28 4.07
CA SER A 86 -9.60 0.86 4.44
C SER A 86 -9.45 0.63 5.95
N LYS A 87 -8.60 1.41 6.62
CA LYS A 87 -8.48 1.43 8.09
C LYS A 87 -9.83 1.67 8.77
N GLU A 88 -10.48 2.79 8.42
CA GLU A 88 -11.77 3.18 9.00
C GLU A 88 -12.83 2.11 8.75
N LEU A 89 -12.88 1.56 7.53
CA LEU A 89 -13.81 0.48 7.19
C LEU A 89 -13.57 -0.79 8.02
N LEU A 90 -12.32 -1.24 8.14
CA LEU A 90 -11.98 -2.44 8.90
C LEU A 90 -12.23 -2.26 10.40
N SER A 91 -11.95 -1.09 10.96
CA SER A 91 -12.29 -0.78 12.36
C SER A 91 -13.80 -0.82 12.60
N PHE A 92 -14.61 -0.29 11.68
CA PHE A 92 -16.06 -0.40 11.79
C PHE A 92 -16.54 -1.85 11.68
N LEU A 93 -15.95 -2.63 10.78
CA LEU A 93 -16.29 -4.05 10.62
C LEU A 93 -15.97 -4.86 11.87
N ALA A 94 -14.74 -4.74 12.39
CA ALA A 94 -14.29 -5.44 13.59
C ALA A 94 -15.20 -5.11 14.77
N ARG A 95 -15.47 -3.82 15.00
CA ARG A 95 -16.39 -3.39 16.05
C ARG A 95 -17.79 -3.99 15.89
N LYS A 96 -18.36 -3.95 14.69
CA LYS A 96 -19.70 -4.50 14.44
C LYS A 96 -19.77 -6.02 14.60
N MET A 97 -18.69 -6.71 14.29
CA MET A 97 -18.59 -8.15 14.53
C MET A 97 -18.51 -8.46 16.03
N THR A 98 -17.67 -7.75 16.79
CA THR A 98 -17.61 -7.91 18.25
C THR A 98 -18.96 -7.59 18.92
N GLU A 99 -19.62 -6.50 18.50
CA GLU A 99 -20.96 -6.14 19.01
C GLU A 99 -22.01 -7.24 18.73
N ARG A 100 -21.91 -7.94 17.60
CA ARG A 100 -22.91 -8.94 17.16
C ARG A 100 -22.66 -10.34 17.72
N TYR A 101 -21.39 -10.75 17.81
CA TYR A 101 -21.00 -12.13 18.13
C TYR A 101 -20.31 -12.27 19.49
N GLY A 102 -19.94 -11.16 20.13
CA GLY A 102 -19.23 -11.14 21.40
C GLY A 102 -17.72 -11.35 21.27
N GLU A 103 -17.00 -11.09 22.37
CA GLU A 103 -15.52 -11.12 22.38
C GLU A 103 -14.95 -12.52 22.14
N ARG A 104 -15.55 -13.57 22.72
CA ARG A 104 -15.05 -14.95 22.56
C ARG A 104 -15.07 -15.43 21.11
N GLU A 105 -16.15 -15.17 20.39
CA GLU A 105 -16.24 -15.52 18.97
C GLU A 105 -15.25 -14.70 18.13
N MET A 106 -15.01 -13.44 18.53
CA MET A 106 -14.02 -12.60 17.87
C MET A 106 -12.59 -13.12 18.09
N GLU A 107 -12.25 -13.57 19.29
CA GLU A 107 -10.96 -14.21 19.60
C GLU A 107 -10.75 -15.51 18.81
N LEU A 108 -11.80 -16.34 18.71
CA LEU A 108 -11.77 -17.56 17.88
C LEU A 108 -11.51 -17.23 16.42
N LEU A 109 -12.24 -16.26 15.86
CA LEU A 109 -12.05 -15.83 14.49
C LEU A 109 -10.65 -15.27 14.25
N MET A 110 -10.14 -14.44 15.16
CA MET A 110 -8.79 -13.90 15.04
C MET A 110 -7.72 -14.99 15.11
N SER A 111 -7.96 -16.05 15.89
CA SER A 111 -7.08 -17.23 15.94
C SER A 111 -7.08 -17.99 14.60
N LEU A 112 -8.24 -18.12 13.95
CA LEU A 112 -8.34 -18.72 12.61
C LEU A 112 -7.61 -17.87 11.56
N VAL A 113 -7.82 -16.55 11.58
CA VAL A 113 -7.10 -15.61 10.68
C VAL A 113 -5.59 -15.69 10.91
N ALA A 114 -5.13 -15.75 12.16
CA ALA A 114 -3.72 -15.90 12.49
C ALA A 114 -3.13 -17.22 11.97
N LYS A 115 -3.91 -18.31 12.00
CA LYS A 115 -3.53 -19.60 11.44
C LYS A 115 -3.40 -19.54 9.92
N ASP A 116 -4.42 -19.03 9.22
CA ASP A 116 -4.39 -18.87 7.76
C ASP A 116 -3.23 -17.97 7.33
N PHE A 117 -2.98 -16.91 8.10
CA PHE A 117 -1.85 -16.01 7.89
C PHE A 117 -0.52 -16.76 8.03
N ALA A 118 -0.34 -17.52 9.10
CA ALA A 118 0.88 -18.30 9.32
C ALA A 118 1.10 -19.33 8.20
N GLU A 119 0.05 -20.01 7.73
CA GLU A 119 0.15 -20.98 6.63
C GLU A 119 0.54 -20.33 5.30
N ALA A 120 -0.02 -19.16 4.99
CA ALA A 120 0.35 -18.41 3.79
C ALA A 120 1.77 -17.80 3.88
N PHE A 121 2.24 -17.52 5.10
CA PHE A 121 3.46 -16.78 5.36
C PHE A 121 4.70 -17.66 5.55
N ILE A 122 4.55 -18.81 6.22
CA ILE A 122 5.63 -19.78 6.43
C ILE A 122 5.83 -20.58 5.13
N THR A 123 6.53 -19.94 4.19
CA THR A 123 6.82 -20.51 2.86
C THR A 123 8.07 -21.39 2.83
N LYS A 124 8.79 -21.47 3.95
CA LYS A 124 10.03 -22.23 4.11
C LYS A 124 9.94 -23.11 5.35
N GLU A 125 10.50 -24.29 5.26
CA GLU A 125 10.58 -25.22 6.38
C GLU A 125 11.52 -24.67 7.46
N ILE A 126 11.06 -24.62 8.71
CA ILE A 126 11.84 -24.15 9.85
C ILE A 126 12.52 -25.36 10.50
N GLN A 127 13.84 -25.46 10.38
CA GLN A 127 14.61 -26.63 10.83
C GLN A 127 15.65 -26.27 11.92
N GLY A 128 16.21 -27.29 12.56
CA GLY A 128 17.29 -27.16 13.56
C GLY A 128 16.81 -27.18 15.01
N ASP A 129 17.71 -26.79 15.91
CA ASP A 129 17.42 -26.67 17.34
C ASP A 129 16.54 -25.45 17.65
N LEU A 130 16.09 -25.32 18.90
CA LEU A 130 15.16 -24.26 19.29
C LEU A 130 15.69 -22.87 18.95
N GLU A 131 16.97 -22.60 19.21
CA GLU A 131 17.60 -21.30 18.95
C GLU A 131 17.64 -21.00 17.45
N SER A 132 18.05 -21.97 16.62
CA SER A 132 18.06 -21.84 15.16
C SER A 132 16.67 -21.62 14.58
N ARG A 133 15.66 -22.33 15.10
CA ARG A 133 14.26 -22.19 14.67
C ARG A 133 13.69 -20.82 15.04
N LEU A 134 13.99 -20.31 16.24
CA LEU A 134 13.57 -18.98 16.67
C LEU A 134 14.27 -17.88 15.86
N GLY A 135 15.55 -18.06 15.52
CA GLY A 135 16.28 -17.14 14.63
C GLY A 135 15.65 -17.06 13.24
N GLN A 136 15.30 -18.21 12.65
CA GLN A 136 14.58 -18.26 11.37
C GLN A 136 13.20 -17.60 11.45
N LEU A 137 12.45 -17.82 12.53
CA LEU A 137 11.15 -17.17 12.74
C LEU A 137 11.27 -15.65 12.84
N VAL A 138 12.28 -15.14 13.53
CA VAL A 138 12.56 -13.70 13.61
C VAL A 138 12.96 -13.14 12.24
N GLN A 139 13.77 -13.87 11.48
CA GLN A 139 14.11 -13.46 10.11
C GLN A 139 12.88 -13.36 9.22
N LEU A 140 12.00 -14.37 9.25
CA LEU A 140 10.74 -14.32 8.50
C LEU A 140 9.94 -13.08 8.90
N GLN A 141 9.70 -12.87 10.20
CA GLN A 141 9.00 -11.68 10.71
C GLN A 141 9.63 -10.36 10.21
N ASN A 142 10.96 -10.28 10.15
CA ASN A 142 11.67 -9.11 9.64
C ASN A 142 11.51 -8.90 8.14
N ASP A 143 11.53 -9.98 7.35
CA ASP A 143 11.28 -9.91 5.91
C ASP A 143 9.86 -9.38 5.61
N TYR A 144 8.90 -9.61 6.52
CA TYR A 144 7.56 -9.04 6.46
C TYR A 144 7.43 -7.62 7.02
N GLY A 145 8.35 -7.21 7.89
CA GLY A 145 8.42 -5.85 8.43
C GLY A 145 8.04 -5.68 9.90
N PHE A 146 8.08 -6.74 10.73
CA PHE A 146 7.81 -6.68 12.19
C PHE A 146 8.97 -6.16 13.05
N PHE A 147 10.14 -5.90 12.45
CA PHE A 147 11.35 -5.42 13.14
C PHE A 147 11.52 -6.10 14.51
N ALA A 148 11.63 -7.42 14.51
CA ALA A 148 11.72 -8.28 15.67
C ALA A 148 13.19 -8.57 16.04
N SER A 149 13.44 -8.72 17.34
CA SER A 149 14.71 -9.16 17.91
C SER A 149 14.54 -10.43 18.76
N LEU A 150 15.56 -11.29 18.77
CA LEU A 150 15.65 -12.47 19.63
C LEU A 150 16.69 -12.21 20.73
N SER A 151 16.32 -12.45 21.98
CA SER A 151 17.25 -12.42 23.11
C SER A 151 17.05 -13.63 24.01
N LYS A 152 18.14 -14.09 24.65
CA LYS A 152 18.10 -15.14 25.67
C LYS A 152 18.19 -14.49 27.05
N ARG A 153 17.22 -14.76 27.91
CA ARG A 153 17.14 -14.25 29.30
C ARG A 153 17.07 -15.46 30.24
N GLY A 154 18.23 -15.91 30.71
CA GLY A 154 18.37 -17.17 31.46
C GLY A 154 18.00 -18.36 30.59
N ASP A 155 17.04 -19.16 31.04
CA ASP A 155 16.55 -20.35 30.33
C ASP A 155 15.42 -20.06 29.34
N LYS A 156 15.07 -18.78 29.13
CA LYS A 156 13.98 -18.37 28.23
C LYS A 156 14.52 -17.60 27.04
N TYR A 157 13.89 -17.82 25.90
CA TYR A 157 14.01 -16.95 24.74
C TYR A 157 12.89 -15.92 24.74
N VAL A 158 13.21 -14.70 24.37
CA VAL A 158 12.26 -13.58 24.23
C VAL A 158 12.37 -13.05 22.81
N ILE A 159 11.25 -13.09 22.09
CA ILE A 159 11.07 -12.37 20.85
C ILE A 159 10.37 -11.05 21.18
N GLU A 160 10.96 -9.94 20.78
CA GLU A 160 10.41 -8.60 20.95
C GLU A 160 10.17 -8.00 19.57
N CYS A 161 8.92 -7.63 19.25
CA CYS A 161 8.56 -6.97 18.00
C CYS A 161 8.46 -5.46 18.23
N HIS A 162 9.28 -4.68 17.53
CA HIS A 162 9.35 -3.22 17.74
C HIS A 162 8.25 -2.45 16.99
N ASN A 163 7.50 -3.11 16.10
CA ASN A 163 6.29 -2.57 15.49
C ASN A 163 5.26 -3.68 15.18
N CYS A 164 4.03 -3.26 14.86
CA CYS A 164 3.01 -4.13 14.31
C CYS A 164 2.69 -3.71 12.87
N VAL A 165 2.90 -4.61 11.92
CA VAL A 165 2.56 -4.42 10.50
C VAL A 165 1.05 -4.28 10.23
N PHE A 166 0.21 -4.54 11.24
CA PHE A 166 -1.24 -4.46 11.19
C PHE A 166 -1.83 -3.37 12.10
N GLU A 167 -1.00 -2.49 12.68
CA GLU A 167 -1.45 -1.40 13.57
C GLU A 167 -2.51 -0.50 12.91
N ASP A 168 -2.50 -0.42 11.58
CA ASP A 168 -3.49 0.33 10.83
C ASP A 168 -4.86 -0.33 10.69
N VAL A 169 -5.04 -1.56 11.17
CA VAL A 169 -6.30 -2.31 11.04
C VAL A 169 -6.94 -2.61 12.40
N ILE A 170 -6.14 -2.71 13.45
CA ILE A 170 -6.60 -3.07 14.79
C ILE A 170 -6.87 -1.76 15.56
N PRO A 171 -8.14 -1.44 15.90
CA PRO A 171 -8.39 -0.36 16.84
C PRO A 171 -7.90 -0.77 18.23
N LEU A 172 -7.07 0.08 18.84
CA LEU A 172 -6.78 0.04 20.29
C LEU A 172 -8.02 0.47 21.09
#